data_AF-A0A8X6MAF5-F1
#
_entry.id   AF-A0A8X6MAF5-F1
#
_cell.length_a   1.000
_cell.length_b   1.000
_cell.length_c   1.000
_cell.angle_alpha   90.00
_cell.angle_beta   90.00
_cell.angle_gamma   90.00
#
_symmetry.space_group_name_H-M   'P 1'
#
loop_
_entity.id
_entity.type
_entity.pdbx_description
1 polymer ?
#
loop_
_entity_poly.entity_id
_entity_poly.type
_entity_poly.pdbx_seq_one_letter_code
_entity_poly.pdbx_strand_id
1 'polypeptide(L)' 'MENIRKDKAVIENIGKILLDTERPLKERFRALFTLRNIGGELAIKCIEDCFADSSALLKHECAYCLGQMQDPTIP' A
#
# COMPACT_ATOMS: atom_id res chain seq x y z
N MET A 1 9.41 22.21 0.69
CA MET A 1 8.97 21.60 -0.59
C MET A 1 9.78 20.36 -0.96
N GLU A 2 11.09 20.31 -0.73
CA GLU A 2 11.92 19.14 -1.08
C GLU A 2 11.63 17.88 -0.26
N ASN A 3 11.34 18.01 1.04
CA ASN A 3 10.99 16.86 1.90
C ASN A 3 9.70 16.17 1.47
N ILE A 4 8.64 16.94 1.16
CA ILE A 4 7.36 16.41 0.66
C ILE A 4 7.54 15.61 -0.65
N ARG A 5 8.42 16.07 -1.55
CA ARG A 5 8.73 15.34 -2.79
C ARG A 5 9.47 14.04 -2.53
N LYS A 6 10.39 14.01 -1.55
CA LYS A 6 11.07 12.78 -1.13
C LYS A 6 10.10 11.77 -0.53
N ASP A 7 9.19 12.22 0.34
CA ASP A 7 8.21 11.35 0.99
C ASP A 7 7.25 10.72 -0.04
N LYS A 8 6.81 11.50 -1.04
CA LYS A 8 6.02 11.00 -2.17
C LYS A 8 6.74 9.89 -2.94
N ALA A 9 7.98 10.13 -3.35
CA ALA A 9 8.76 9.16 -4.13
C ALA A 9 9.01 7.85 -3.35
N VAL A 10 9.19 7.95 -2.03
CA VAL A 10 9.33 6.78 -1.15
C VAL A 10 8.04 5.95 -1.14
N ILE A 11 6.88 6.58 -0.93
CA ILE A 11 5.58 5.90 -0.92
C ILE A 11 5.32 5.21 -2.27
N GLU A 12 5.56 5.90 -3.38
CA GLU A 12 5.39 5.33 -4.72
C GLU A 12 6.29 4.11 -4.96
N ASN A 13 7.54 4.15 -4.47
CA ASN A 13 8.45 3.00 -4.61
C ASN A 13 8.01 1.81 -3.76
N ILE A 14 7.46 2.04 -2.57
CA ILE A 14 6.88 0.97 -1.75
C ILE A 14 5.62 0.41 -2.42
N GLY A 15 4.77 1.27 -3.00
CA GLY A 15 3.63 0.88 -3.81
C GLY A 15 4.02 -0.04 -4.98
N LYS A 16 5.10 0.29 -5.70
CA LYS A 16 5.63 -0.59 -6.76
C LYS A 16 6.00 -1.97 -6.23
N ILE A 17 6.61 -2.07 -5.04
CA ILE A 17 6.94 -3.37 -4.42
C ILE A 17 5.65 -4.15 -4.09
N LEU A 18 4.62 -3.47 -3.59
CA LEU A 18 3.33 -4.09 -3.28
C LEU A 18 2.66 -4.66 -4.55
N LEU A 19 2.69 -3.92 -5.66
CA LEU A 19 2.02 -4.27 -6.91
C LEU A 19 2.81 -5.23 -7.82
N ASP A 20 4.08 -5.49 -7.51
CA ASP A 20 4.95 -6.36 -8.30
C ASP A 20 4.62 -7.85 -8.07
N THR A 21 3.95 -8.46 -9.04
CA THR A 21 3.48 -9.86 -8.97
C THR A 21 4.60 -10.89 -9.02
N GLU A 22 5.78 -10.49 -9.50
CA GLU A 22 6.96 -11.37 -9.59
C GLU A 22 7.71 -11.45 -8.24
N ARG A 23 7.36 -10.59 -7.28
CA ARG A 23 7.99 -10.60 -5.96
C ARG A 23 7.40 -11.65 -5.04
N PRO A 24 8.22 -12.23 -4.14
CA PRO A 24 7.72 -13.09 -3.08
C PRO A 24 6.66 -12.38 -2.23
N LEU A 25 5.58 -13.10 -1.91
CA LEU A 25 4.44 -12.54 -1.17
C LEU A 25 4.85 -11.91 0.17
N LYS A 26 5.89 -12.43 0.82
CA LYS A 26 6.47 -11.86 2.06
C LYS A 26 6.99 -10.43 1.88
N GLU A 27 7.61 -10.11 0.74
CA GLU A 27 8.07 -8.74 0.43
C GLU A 27 6.89 -7.81 0.18
N ARG A 28 5.90 -8.31 -0.55
CA ARG A 28 4.66 -7.57 -0.84
C ARG A 28 3.90 -7.25 0.45
N PHE A 29 3.82 -8.19 1.40
CA PHE A 29 3.25 -7.92 2.73
C PHE A 29 4.03 -6.88 3.53
N ARG A 30 5.37 -6.91 3.48
CA ARG A 30 6.18 -5.88 4.13
C ARG A 30 5.88 -4.50 3.54
N ALA A 31 5.74 -4.41 2.21
CA ALA A 31 5.34 -3.18 1.55
C ALA A 31 3.95 -2.71 1.98
N LEU A 32 2.96 -3.61 2.00
CA LEU A 32 1.59 -3.35 2.46
C LEU A 32 1.57 -2.76 3.89
N PHE A 33 2.22 -3.44 4.85
CA PHE A 33 2.24 -2.95 6.24
C PHE A 33 3.03 -1.66 6.40
N THR A 34 4.06 -1.45 5.57
CA THR A 34 4.79 -0.18 5.55
C THR A 34 3.89 0.97 5.08
N LEU A 35 3.15 0.78 3.99
CA LEU A 35 2.18 1.78 3.49
C LEU A 35 1.09 2.07 4.52
N ARG A 36 0.53 1.04 5.15
CA ARG A 36 -0.45 1.16 6.24
C ARG A 36 0.08 1.98 7.41
N ASN A 37 1.36 1.82 7.77
CA ASN A 37 1.99 2.60 8.84
C ASN A 37 2.30 4.05 8.44
N ILE A 38 2.60 4.31 7.16
CA ILE A 38 2.82 5.67 6.65
C ILE A 38 1.50 6.44 6.60
N GLY A 39 0.44 5.82 6.08
CA GLY A 39 -0.87 6.43 5.94
C GLY A 39 -0.94 7.57 4.91
N GLY A 40 -2.09 8.24 4.89
CA GLY A 40 -2.40 9.31 3.96
C GLY A 40 -2.86 8.83 2.57
N GLU A 41 -3.46 9.75 1.82
CA GLU A 41 -4.16 9.47 0.55
C GLU A 41 -3.30 8.68 -0.46
N LEU A 42 -2.01 8.99 -0.56
CA LEU A 42 -1.14 8.30 -1.52
C LEU A 42 -0.86 6.84 -1.11
N ALA A 43 -0.69 6.57 0.18
CA ALA A 43 -0.51 5.21 0.66
C ALA A 43 -1.80 4.41 0.52
N ILE A 44 -2.95 5.03 0.82
CA ILE A 44 -4.29 4.46 0.59
C ILE A 44 -4.44 4.05 -0.88
N LYS A 45 -4.16 4.97 -1.80
CA LYS A 45 -4.23 4.70 -3.25
C LYS A 45 -3.37 3.50 -3.66
N CYS A 46 -2.12 3.42 -3.18
CA CYS A 46 -1.26 2.28 -3.48
C CYS A 46 -1.82 0.94 -2.96
N ILE A 47 -2.50 0.94 -1.80
CA ILE A 47 -3.15 -0.25 -1.25
C ILE A 47 -4.40 -0.60 -2.04
N GLU A 48 -5.19 0.40 -2.46
CA GLU A 48 -6.38 0.21 -3.30
C GLU A 48 -6.04 -0.40 -4.66
N ASP A 49 -4.98 0.09 -5.31
CA ASP A 49 -4.52 -0.43 -6.59
C ASP A 49 -4.17 -1.94 -6.51
N CYS A 50 -3.83 -2.44 -5.30
CA CYS A 50 -3.52 -3.85 -5.06
C CYS A 50 -4.75 -4.77 -5.09
N PHE A 51 -5.98 -4.25 -5.08
CA PHE A 51 -7.19 -5.08 -5.25
C PHE A 51 -7.32 -5.70 -6.65
N ALA A 52 -6.53 -5.23 -7.62
CA ALA A 52 -6.42 -5.87 -8.93
C ALA A 52 -5.61 -7.20 -8.89
N ASP A 53 -4.95 -7.52 -7.78
CA ASP A 53 -4.14 -8.73 -7.66
C ASP A 53 -4.98 -10.02 -7.66
N SER A 54 -4.39 -11.09 -8.21
CA SER A 54 -5.02 -12.41 -8.28
C SER A 54 -5.06 -13.13 -6.93
N SER A 55 -4.18 -12.79 -5.99
CA SER A 55 -4.10 -13.39 -4.67
C SER A 55 -5.25 -12.96 -3.78
N ALA A 56 -6.19 -13.87 -3.52
CA ALA A 56 -7.27 -13.65 -2.57
C ALA A 56 -6.76 -13.30 -1.16
N LEU A 57 -5.65 -13.93 -0.73
CA LEU A 57 -5.01 -13.65 0.55
C LEU A 57 -4.48 -12.21 0.62
N LEU A 58 -3.81 -11.74 -0.44
CA LEU A 58 -3.28 -10.38 -0.46
C LEU A 58 -4.41 -9.34 -0.44
N LYS A 59 -5.50 -9.59 -1.18
CA LYS A 59 -6.67 -8.72 -1.18
C LYS A 59 -7.37 -8.65 0.18
N HIS A 60 -7.47 -9.78 0.89
CA HIS A 60 -8.00 -9.80 2.26
C HIS A 60 -7.18 -8.90 3.18
N GLU A 61 -5.85 -9.02 3.12
CA GLU A 61 -4.94 -8.21 3.94
C GLU A 61 -4.96 -6.72 3.56
N CYS A 62 -5.18 -6.39 2.28
CA CYS A 62 -5.37 -5.00 1.85
C CYS A 62 -6.62 -4.40 2.50
N ALA A 63 -7.75 -5.11 2.45
CA ALA A 63 -8.99 -4.67 3.11
C ALA A 63 -8.81 -4.53 4.63
N TYR A 64 -8.11 -5.48 5.25
CA TYR A 64 -7.77 -5.41 6.68
C TYR A 64 -6.94 -4.16 7.01
N CYS A 65 -5.89 -3.89 6.23
CA CYS A 65 -5.04 -2.72 6.43
C CYS A 65 -5.81 -1.41 6.26
N LEU A 66 -6.63 -1.28 5.22
CA LEU A 66 -7.47 -0.08 5.01
C LEU A 66 -8.43 0.13 6.18
N GLY A 67 -9.10 -0.93 6.65
CA GLY A 67 -9.98 -0.84 7.82
C GLY A 67 -9.26 -0.40 9.10
N GLN A 68 -8.01 -0.83 9.30
CA GLN A 68 -7.18 -0.40 10.42
C GLN A 68 -6.71 1.05 10.34
N MET A 69 -6.64 1.64 9.14
CA MET A 69 -6.18 3.02 8.96
C MET A 69 -7.21 4.04 9.44
N GLN A 70 -8.50 3.66 9.46
CA GLN A 70 -9.62 4.50 9.93
C GLN A 70 -9.63 5.91 9.29
N ASP A 71 -9.11 6.04 8.08
CA ASP A 71 -9.02 7.31 7.38
C ASP A 71 -10.37 7.58 6.68
N PRO A 72 -10.98 8.78 6.86
CA PRO A 72 -12.28 9.10 6.29
C PRO A 72 -12.29 9.22 4.75
N THR A 73 -11.12 9.26 4.12
CA THR A 73 -10.99 9.28 2.65
C THR A 73 -11.07 7.89 2.03
N ILE A 74 -11.03 6.83 2.83
CA ILE A 74 -11.19 5.45 2.38
C ILE A 74 -12.67 5.21 2.01
N PRO A 75 -12.97 4.72 0.80
CA PRO A 75 -14.34 4.56 0.29
C PRO A 75 -15.13 3.42 0.96
#